data_AF-A0A520I2Q7-F1
#
_entry.id   AF-A0A520I2Q7-F1
#
_cell.length_a   1.000
_cell.length_b   1.000
_cell.length_c   1.000
_cell.angle_alpha   90.00
_cell.angle_beta   90.00
_cell.angle_gamma   90.00
#
_symmetry.space_group_name_H-M   'P 1'
#
loop_
_entity.id
_entity.type
_entity.pdbx_description
1 polymer ?
#
loop_
_entity_poly.entity_id
_entity_poly.type
_entity_poly.pdbx_seq_one_letter_code
_entity_poly.pdbx_strand_id
1 'polypeptide(L)'
;IQLKSGRLIVFYNPRPIQQSPEKKFGISCKISDDNGKSWSAEKVLYKADWQFDNGCWEPSAVQMPNGEIQLFFANESDYRKSNDQNISMLRSVNNGDSWTKEREIASFSKGSRDGMPVPILLKNQEEIVFAIEDNIDGNFKPDIIRNSLSNNWSEIVNQGSLNRSYALVEKLEREIYAGAPYLRQLRSGETILSYQGTEGRINDMKHADMKVVIGDANARSFVAKSIPFVIPADKSCLWNSLAVLDDDTIIAVTSTNAFSDRSEIWMIKGHLVSDEQDSRKPILMADPTVFLDNGTYYLYGTSSNKGFQTYVSKDLEHWSEPKGVKDFRSILSDKDLDAMYLAPPDHWHAPAAIICCTANKHVYVEKPLCHNPHEGELAVAAARKYKRVVQMGSQRRSWPTLTEGIHALHNGAIGKVYMAKTWYTNNRATIGVGKTVPVPSNLDFELWQGPAPRMPYKDNLVHYNWHWFWHWGTGEALNNGTHEIDVARWGLQADYPTKVNSVGGRYRFQDDWETPDTQIITFECKDASV
;
A
#
# COMPACT_ATOMS: atom_id res chain seq x y z
N ILE A 1 -21.28 -13.41 -1.45
CA ILE A 1 -21.72 -13.22 -2.84
C ILE A 1 -22.93 -12.29 -2.90
N GLN A 2 -23.12 -11.58 -4.00
CA GLN A 2 -24.37 -10.90 -4.34
C GLN A 2 -25.13 -11.76 -5.35
N LEU A 3 -26.41 -12.01 -5.08
CA LEU A 3 -27.28 -12.74 -6.01
C LEU A 3 -27.85 -11.78 -7.06
N LYS A 4 -28.34 -12.34 -8.18
CA LYS A 4 -29.08 -11.58 -9.22
C LYS A 4 -30.28 -10.81 -8.66
N SER A 5 -30.87 -11.25 -7.56
CA SER A 5 -31.95 -10.54 -6.87
C SER A 5 -31.52 -9.28 -6.10
N GLY A 6 -30.21 -9.00 -6.03
CA GLY A 6 -29.63 -7.94 -5.20
C GLY A 6 -29.29 -8.37 -3.76
N ARG A 7 -29.85 -9.51 -3.30
CA ARG A 7 -29.58 -10.09 -1.98
C ARG A 7 -28.10 -10.40 -1.80
N LEU A 8 -27.56 -10.06 -0.63
CA LEU A 8 -26.21 -10.44 -0.21
C LEU A 8 -26.26 -11.66 0.70
N ILE A 9 -25.34 -12.60 0.49
CA ILE A 9 -25.11 -13.72 1.39
C ILE A 9 -23.62 -13.77 1.74
N VAL A 10 -23.32 -13.77 3.03
CA VAL A 10 -21.98 -14.00 3.56
C VAL A 10 -21.94 -15.40 4.14
N PHE A 11 -20.92 -16.16 3.75
CA PHE A 11 -20.62 -17.49 4.27
C PHE A 11 -19.33 -17.41 5.08
N TYR A 12 -19.27 -18.13 6.19
CA TYR A 12 -18.09 -18.19 7.03
C TYR A 12 -18.07 -19.46 7.85
N ASN A 13 -16.88 -19.83 8.29
CA ASN A 13 -16.69 -20.77 9.38
C ASN A 13 -16.55 -19.96 10.68
N PRO A 14 -17.44 -20.11 11.67
CA PRO A 14 -17.40 -19.34 12.92
C PRO A 14 -16.21 -19.67 13.83
N ARG A 15 -15.34 -20.62 13.44
CA ARG A 15 -14.09 -21.08 14.08
C ARG A 15 -14.09 -20.93 15.61
N PRO A 16 -14.37 -22.01 16.37
CA PRO A 16 -14.37 -21.94 17.83
C PRO A 16 -13.00 -21.48 18.38
N ILE A 17 -13.03 -20.48 19.26
CA ILE A 17 -11.82 -19.94 19.92
C ILE A 17 -11.11 -21.02 20.76
N GLN A 18 -11.87 -21.94 21.34
CA GLN A 18 -11.38 -23.10 22.07
C GLN A 18 -12.12 -24.34 21.59
N GLN A 19 -11.38 -25.42 21.33
CA GLN A 19 -11.94 -26.72 20.95
C GLN A 19 -12.77 -27.27 22.11
N SER A 20 -14.06 -27.50 21.87
CA SER A 20 -14.99 -28.05 22.86
C SER A 20 -16.08 -28.86 22.15
N PRO A 21 -16.51 -30.00 22.70
CA PRO A 21 -17.65 -30.76 22.16
C PRO A 21 -18.93 -29.94 21.96
N GLU A 22 -19.09 -28.86 22.72
CA GLU A 22 -20.23 -27.93 22.63
C GLU A 22 -20.09 -26.90 21.49
N LYS A 23 -18.86 -26.66 21.01
CA LYS A 23 -18.54 -25.66 19.98
C LYS A 23 -17.82 -26.33 18.81
N LYS A 24 -18.61 -26.71 17.81
CA LYS A 24 -18.13 -27.41 16.61
C LYS A 24 -17.73 -26.43 15.50
N PHE A 25 -16.78 -26.85 14.67
CA PHE A 25 -16.56 -26.21 13.38
C PHE A 25 -17.81 -26.40 12.51
N GLY A 26 -18.04 -25.48 11.58
CA GLY A 26 -19.22 -25.53 10.73
C GLY A 26 -19.17 -24.50 9.63
N ILE A 27 -20.15 -24.59 8.74
CA ILE A 27 -20.41 -23.57 7.72
C ILE A 27 -21.70 -22.87 8.10
N SER A 28 -21.63 -21.54 8.19
CA SER A 28 -22.76 -20.69 8.55
C SER A 28 -22.94 -19.61 7.50
N CYS A 29 -24.15 -19.05 7.43
CA CYS A 29 -24.42 -17.88 6.61
C CYS A 29 -25.25 -16.82 7.33
N LYS A 30 -25.14 -15.60 6.82
CA LYS A 30 -26.04 -14.48 7.12
C LYS A 30 -26.46 -13.83 5.81
N ILE A 31 -27.69 -13.32 5.79
CA ILE A 31 -28.32 -12.73 4.60
C ILE A 31 -28.58 -11.26 4.86
N SER A 32 -28.43 -10.43 3.83
CA SER A 32 -28.86 -9.04 3.82
C SER A 32 -29.68 -8.76 2.56
N ASP A 33 -30.85 -8.17 2.75
CA ASP A 33 -31.77 -7.77 1.68
C ASP A 33 -31.77 -6.25 1.44
N ASP A 34 -30.89 -5.52 2.12
CA ASP A 34 -30.85 -4.06 2.14
C ASP A 34 -29.45 -3.50 1.83
N ASN A 35 -28.71 -4.19 0.95
CA ASN A 35 -27.35 -3.84 0.53
C ASN A 35 -26.34 -3.79 1.69
N GLY A 36 -26.47 -4.71 2.66
CA GLY A 36 -25.54 -4.89 3.76
C GLY A 36 -25.79 -4.01 4.97
N LYS A 37 -26.88 -3.21 4.99
CA LYS A 37 -27.21 -2.33 6.12
C LYS A 37 -27.67 -3.11 7.34
N SER A 38 -28.40 -4.21 7.15
CA SER A 38 -28.78 -5.14 8.19
C SER A 38 -28.55 -6.58 7.76
N TRP A 39 -28.42 -7.47 8.75
CA TRP A 39 -28.14 -8.89 8.53
C TRP A 39 -29.08 -9.75 9.34
N SER A 40 -29.54 -10.85 8.73
CA SER A 40 -30.33 -11.89 9.39
C SER A 40 -29.61 -12.48 10.60
N ALA A 41 -30.35 -13.22 11.43
CA ALA A 41 -29.74 -14.14 12.37
C ALA A 41 -28.82 -15.13 11.63
N GLU A 42 -27.78 -15.61 12.32
CA GLU A 42 -26.91 -16.66 11.81
C GLU A 42 -27.72 -17.93 11.52
N LYS A 43 -27.44 -18.53 10.36
CA LYS A 43 -27.98 -19.83 9.98
C LYS A 43 -26.82 -20.80 9.80
N VAL A 44 -26.78 -21.83 10.64
CA VAL A 44 -25.81 -22.93 10.49
C VAL A 44 -26.28 -23.85 9.37
N LEU A 45 -25.42 -24.03 8.36
CA LEU A 45 -25.68 -24.84 7.16
C LEU A 45 -25.07 -26.23 7.27
N TYR A 46 -23.89 -26.33 7.89
CA TYR A 46 -23.20 -27.60 8.13
C TYR A 46 -22.50 -27.58 9.48
N LYS A 47 -22.46 -28.74 10.15
CA LYS A 47 -21.74 -28.95 11.42
C LYS A 47 -20.74 -30.08 11.23
N ALA A 48 -19.46 -29.75 11.36
CA ALA A 48 -18.35 -30.70 11.38
C ALA A 48 -18.11 -31.21 12.82
N ASP A 49 -16.90 -31.67 13.11
CA ASP A 49 -16.49 -32.01 14.48
C ASP A 49 -15.99 -30.77 15.25
N TRP A 50 -15.61 -30.96 16.51
CA TRP A 50 -15.03 -29.93 17.37
C TRP A 50 -13.50 -29.96 17.39
N GLN A 51 -12.89 -31.07 16.97
CA GLN A 51 -11.45 -31.19 16.81
C GLN A 51 -11.02 -30.49 15.51
N PHE A 52 -9.88 -29.80 15.56
CA PHE A 52 -9.37 -29.04 14.41
C PHE A 52 -9.20 -29.94 13.18
N ASP A 53 -8.51 -31.06 13.29
CA ASP A 53 -8.24 -31.96 12.16
C ASP A 53 -9.47 -32.68 11.58
N ASN A 54 -10.65 -32.45 12.17
CA ASN A 54 -11.94 -33.00 11.74
C ASN A 54 -12.93 -31.88 11.37
N GLY A 55 -12.38 -30.72 11.01
CA GLY A 55 -13.13 -29.50 10.72
C GLY A 55 -13.70 -29.45 9.30
N CYS A 56 -14.18 -28.26 8.96
CA CYS A 56 -14.56 -27.88 7.60
C CYS A 56 -14.18 -26.41 7.39
N TRP A 57 -13.87 -26.00 6.17
CA TRP A 57 -13.06 -24.81 5.95
C TRP A 57 -13.43 -24.05 4.66
N GLU A 58 -13.12 -22.75 4.68
CA GLU A 58 -13.19 -21.80 3.54
C GLU A 58 -14.44 -21.95 2.63
N PRO A 59 -15.64 -21.64 3.14
CA PRO A 59 -16.84 -21.69 2.31
C PRO A 59 -16.82 -20.62 1.21
N SER A 60 -17.14 -21.05 -0.02
CA SER A 60 -17.26 -20.16 -1.17
C SER A 60 -18.38 -20.64 -2.08
N ALA A 61 -19.09 -19.71 -2.72
CA ALA A 61 -20.31 -20.02 -3.45
C ALA A 61 -20.39 -19.30 -4.79
N VAL A 62 -21.20 -19.86 -5.68
CA VAL A 62 -21.55 -19.26 -6.97
C VAL A 62 -23.05 -19.44 -7.23
N GLN A 63 -23.67 -18.46 -7.90
CA GLN A 63 -25.04 -18.57 -8.37
C GLN A 63 -25.04 -19.02 -9.84
N MET A 64 -25.73 -20.12 -10.11
CA MET A 64 -25.89 -20.74 -11.41
C MET A 64 -26.89 -19.96 -12.28
N PRO A 65 -26.87 -20.15 -13.62
CA PRO A 65 -27.79 -19.45 -14.52
C PRO A 65 -29.27 -19.66 -14.18
N ASN A 66 -29.64 -20.87 -13.74
CA ASN A 66 -30.99 -21.26 -13.31
C ASN A 66 -31.41 -20.69 -11.94
N GLY A 67 -30.53 -19.94 -11.26
CA GLY A 67 -30.79 -19.32 -9.96
C GLY A 67 -30.36 -20.17 -8.75
N GLU A 68 -29.99 -21.44 -8.96
CA GLU A 68 -29.42 -22.29 -7.91
C GLU A 68 -28.13 -21.68 -7.38
N ILE A 69 -27.91 -21.76 -6.06
CA ILE A 69 -26.64 -21.40 -5.43
C ILE A 69 -25.95 -22.69 -5.03
N GLN A 70 -24.72 -22.86 -5.50
CA GLN A 70 -23.83 -23.95 -5.10
C GLN A 70 -22.78 -23.39 -4.14
N LEU A 71 -22.76 -23.92 -2.92
CA LEU A 71 -21.84 -23.56 -1.84
C LEU A 71 -20.84 -24.70 -1.64
N PHE A 72 -19.57 -24.43 -1.87
CA PHE A 72 -18.46 -25.37 -1.73
C PHE A 72 -17.66 -25.05 -0.48
N PHE A 73 -17.10 -26.07 0.16
CA PHE A 73 -16.21 -25.92 1.31
C PHE A 73 -15.33 -27.16 1.47
N ALA A 74 -14.14 -26.98 2.01
CA ALA A 74 -13.25 -28.09 2.31
C ALA A 74 -13.74 -28.82 3.57
N ASN A 75 -13.63 -30.15 3.63
CA ASN A 75 -14.24 -30.94 4.69
C ASN A 75 -13.40 -32.17 5.06
N GLU A 76 -13.02 -32.24 6.35
CA GLU A 76 -12.24 -33.33 6.95
C GLU A 76 -13.10 -34.20 7.88
N SER A 77 -14.32 -33.74 8.23
CA SER A 77 -15.18 -34.38 9.23
C SER A 77 -15.55 -35.83 8.90
N ASP A 78 -15.42 -36.22 7.64
CA ASP A 78 -15.68 -37.58 7.14
C ASP A 78 -14.50 -38.54 7.37
N TYR A 79 -13.31 -38.01 7.63
CA TYR A 79 -12.05 -38.73 7.53
C TYR A 79 -11.25 -38.74 8.83
N ARG A 80 -11.92 -39.08 9.95
CA ARG A 80 -11.36 -39.01 11.31
C ARG A 80 -10.18 -39.94 11.62
N LYS A 81 -9.75 -40.73 10.64
CA LYS A 81 -8.68 -41.74 10.76
C LYS A 81 -7.61 -41.56 9.69
N SER A 82 -7.70 -40.50 8.88
CA SER A 82 -6.72 -40.11 7.87
C SER A 82 -6.58 -38.59 7.88
N ASN A 83 -5.67 -38.07 7.08
CA ASN A 83 -5.51 -36.64 6.85
C ASN A 83 -6.21 -36.25 5.54
N ASP A 84 -7.27 -36.96 5.17
CA ASP A 84 -7.98 -36.77 3.92
C ASP A 84 -8.92 -35.56 4.02
N GLN A 85 -9.08 -34.81 2.93
CA GLN A 85 -10.00 -33.67 2.86
C GLN A 85 -10.70 -33.66 1.50
N ASN A 86 -12.03 -33.51 1.50
CA ASN A 86 -12.83 -33.39 0.27
C ASN A 86 -13.36 -31.97 0.07
N ILE A 87 -13.85 -31.68 -1.13
CA ILE A 87 -14.70 -30.52 -1.39
C ILE A 87 -16.16 -30.95 -1.30
N SER A 88 -16.80 -30.57 -0.19
CA SER A 88 -18.23 -30.77 0.04
C SER A 88 -19.04 -29.63 -0.57
N MET A 89 -20.28 -29.92 -0.97
CA MET A 89 -21.20 -28.96 -1.59
C MET A 89 -22.59 -29.01 -0.96
N LEU A 90 -23.18 -27.83 -0.75
CA LEU A 90 -24.60 -27.63 -0.41
C LEU A 90 -25.27 -26.78 -1.49
N ARG A 91 -26.57 -27.00 -1.70
CA ARG A 91 -27.34 -26.28 -2.73
C ARG A 91 -28.49 -25.48 -2.12
N SER A 92 -28.82 -24.35 -2.74
CA SER A 92 -30.04 -23.59 -2.47
C SER A 92 -30.74 -23.22 -3.76
N VAL A 93 -32.04 -23.53 -3.87
CA VAL A 93 -32.87 -23.23 -5.05
C VAL A 93 -33.85 -22.07 -4.81
N ASN A 94 -33.74 -21.41 -3.65
CA ASN A 94 -34.63 -20.33 -3.23
C ASN A 94 -33.86 -19.15 -2.63
N ASN A 95 -32.91 -18.62 -3.40
CA ASN A 95 -32.15 -17.40 -3.03
C ASN A 95 -31.49 -17.47 -1.64
N GLY A 96 -31.05 -18.66 -1.21
CA GLY A 96 -30.38 -18.87 0.08
C GLY A 96 -31.30 -19.09 1.27
N ASP A 97 -32.64 -19.05 1.09
CA ASP A 97 -33.61 -19.19 2.19
C ASP A 97 -33.56 -20.58 2.83
N SER A 98 -33.29 -21.62 2.03
CA SER A 98 -33.09 -23.00 2.49
C SER A 98 -31.96 -23.68 1.74
N TRP A 99 -31.37 -24.70 2.37
CA TRP A 99 -30.23 -25.44 1.85
C TRP A 99 -30.51 -26.94 1.93
N THR A 100 -29.88 -27.72 1.05
CA THR A 100 -29.91 -29.18 1.14
C THR A 100 -29.47 -29.66 2.52
N LYS A 101 -30.11 -30.72 3.04
CA LYS A 101 -29.73 -31.31 4.33
C LYS A 101 -28.48 -32.16 4.21
N GLU A 102 -28.45 -32.99 3.17
CA GLU A 102 -27.28 -33.78 2.81
C GLU A 102 -26.36 -32.95 1.93
N ARG A 103 -25.05 -33.12 2.15
CA ARG A 103 -24.01 -32.54 1.30
C ARG A 103 -23.67 -33.52 0.19
N GLU A 104 -23.27 -32.97 -0.94
CA GLU A 104 -22.64 -33.72 -2.04
C GLU A 104 -21.13 -33.57 -1.95
N ILE A 105 -20.37 -34.43 -2.63
CA ILE A 105 -18.91 -34.33 -2.73
C ILE A 105 -18.56 -33.99 -4.18
N ALA A 106 -18.02 -32.80 -4.41
CA ALA A 106 -17.63 -32.33 -5.73
C ALA A 106 -16.26 -32.89 -6.16
N SER A 107 -15.32 -32.93 -5.21
CA SER A 107 -13.95 -33.41 -5.44
C SER A 107 -13.43 -34.17 -4.24
N PHE A 108 -12.75 -35.29 -4.50
CA PHE A 108 -12.08 -36.08 -3.47
C PHE A 108 -11.01 -36.99 -4.07
N SER A 109 -9.82 -36.94 -3.50
CA SER A 109 -8.74 -37.88 -3.79
C SER A 109 -8.24 -38.52 -2.49
N LYS A 110 -8.17 -39.85 -2.48
CA LYS A 110 -7.78 -40.61 -1.28
C LYS A 110 -6.29 -40.43 -1.00
N GLY A 111 -5.93 -40.14 0.24
CA GLY A 111 -4.55 -39.90 0.67
C GLY A 111 -4.10 -38.46 0.48
N SER A 112 -5.00 -37.54 0.10
CA SER A 112 -4.70 -36.14 -0.14
C SER A 112 -5.77 -35.21 0.43
N ARG A 113 -5.47 -33.92 0.39
CA ARG A 113 -6.32 -32.84 0.87
C ARG A 113 -6.69 -31.95 -0.30
N ASP A 114 -7.99 -31.88 -0.62
CA ASP A 114 -8.55 -30.88 -1.50
C ASP A 114 -9.07 -29.70 -0.66
N GLY A 115 -8.39 -28.55 -0.71
CA GLY A 115 -8.68 -27.39 0.13
C GLY A 115 -9.05 -26.11 -0.63
N MET A 116 -9.60 -25.13 0.09
CA MET A 116 -9.85 -23.76 -0.36
C MET A 116 -10.54 -23.62 -1.74
N PRO A 117 -11.74 -24.20 -1.92
CA PRO A 117 -12.43 -24.12 -3.21
C PRO A 117 -12.89 -22.68 -3.49
N VAL A 118 -12.42 -22.09 -4.60
CA VAL A 118 -12.89 -20.77 -5.05
C VAL A 118 -13.58 -20.89 -6.41
N PRO A 119 -14.92 -21.09 -6.45
CA PRO A 119 -15.66 -21.27 -7.69
C PRO A 119 -15.90 -19.98 -8.45
N ILE A 120 -15.85 -20.11 -9.77
CA ILE A 120 -16.39 -19.18 -10.74
C ILE A 120 -17.24 -19.95 -11.75
N LEU A 121 -18.28 -19.29 -12.25
CA LEU A 121 -18.96 -19.71 -13.46
C LEU A 121 -18.18 -19.08 -14.63
N LEU A 122 -17.67 -19.89 -15.56
CA LEU A 122 -16.99 -19.36 -16.72
C LEU A 122 -17.95 -18.55 -17.59
N LYS A 123 -17.42 -17.54 -18.29
CA LYS A 123 -18.20 -16.66 -19.17
C LYS A 123 -18.95 -17.34 -20.29
N ASN A 124 -18.49 -18.51 -20.73
CA ASN A 124 -19.24 -19.35 -21.68
C ASN A 124 -20.59 -19.83 -21.10
N GLN A 125 -20.77 -19.78 -19.78
CA GLN A 125 -21.92 -20.29 -19.04
C GLN A 125 -22.17 -21.79 -19.22
N GLU A 126 -21.14 -22.54 -19.60
CA GLU A 126 -21.22 -23.99 -19.85
C GLU A 126 -20.52 -24.80 -18.76
N GLU A 127 -19.56 -24.20 -18.06
CA GLU A 127 -18.75 -24.88 -17.05
C GLU A 127 -18.64 -24.03 -15.78
N ILE A 128 -18.65 -24.75 -14.65
CA ILE A 128 -18.19 -24.24 -13.35
C ILE A 128 -16.77 -24.76 -13.12
N VAL A 129 -15.90 -23.88 -12.64
CA VAL A 129 -14.53 -24.23 -12.28
C VAL A 129 -14.18 -23.66 -10.92
N PHE A 130 -13.36 -24.36 -10.15
CA PHE A 130 -12.69 -23.79 -8.98
C PHE A 130 -11.25 -24.26 -8.90
N ALA A 131 -10.40 -23.38 -8.39
CA ALA A 131 -9.08 -23.78 -7.95
C ALA A 131 -9.15 -24.38 -6.54
N ILE A 132 -8.32 -25.39 -6.28
CA ILE A 132 -8.10 -26.00 -4.97
C ILE A 132 -6.61 -26.02 -4.66
N GLU A 133 -6.26 -26.02 -3.38
CA GLU A 133 -4.95 -26.52 -2.95
C GLU A 133 -5.01 -28.05 -2.84
N ASP A 134 -4.09 -28.72 -3.51
CA ASP A 134 -3.95 -30.17 -3.54
C ASP A 134 -2.53 -30.57 -3.11
N ASN A 135 -2.40 -31.59 -2.27
CA ASN A 135 -1.13 -32.14 -1.80
C ASN A 135 -0.81 -33.57 -2.30
N ILE A 136 -1.50 -34.06 -3.34
CA ILE A 136 -1.23 -35.37 -3.97
C ILE A 136 0.26 -35.58 -4.27
N ASP A 137 0.93 -34.55 -4.76
CA ASP A 137 2.37 -34.58 -5.09
C ASP A 137 3.22 -33.83 -4.05
N GLY A 138 3.03 -34.13 -2.77
CA GLY A 138 3.89 -33.65 -1.68
C GLY A 138 3.34 -32.42 -0.96
N ASN A 139 3.92 -31.25 -1.19
CA ASN A 139 3.43 -30.01 -0.60
C ASN A 139 2.28 -29.43 -1.44
N PHE A 140 1.44 -28.57 -0.85
CA PHE A 140 0.28 -27.99 -1.53
C PHE A 140 0.64 -27.30 -2.85
N LYS A 141 -0.17 -27.55 -3.89
CA LYS A 141 -0.11 -26.95 -5.21
C LYS A 141 -1.52 -26.56 -5.68
N PRO A 142 -1.64 -25.56 -6.59
CA PRO A 142 -2.93 -25.22 -7.17
C PRO A 142 -3.33 -26.22 -8.27
N ASP A 143 -4.50 -26.83 -8.10
CA ASP A 143 -5.17 -27.65 -9.10
C ASP A 143 -6.51 -26.99 -9.51
N ILE A 144 -6.94 -27.22 -10.75
CA ILE A 144 -8.23 -26.78 -11.27
C ILE A 144 -9.18 -27.97 -11.33
N ILE A 145 -10.31 -27.83 -10.66
CA ILE A 145 -11.46 -28.73 -10.74
C ILE A 145 -12.52 -28.09 -11.64
N ARG A 146 -13.12 -28.88 -12.53
CA ARG A 146 -14.15 -28.41 -13.46
C ARG A 146 -15.34 -29.36 -13.54
N ASN A 147 -16.50 -28.83 -13.91
CA ASN A 147 -17.68 -29.63 -14.22
C ASN A 147 -18.57 -28.88 -15.20
N SER A 148 -19.20 -29.60 -16.13
CA SER A 148 -20.17 -28.98 -17.02
C SER A 148 -21.50 -28.76 -16.29
N LEU A 149 -22.23 -27.69 -16.64
CA LEU A 149 -23.51 -27.40 -16.00
C LEU A 149 -24.54 -28.51 -16.21
N SER A 150 -24.42 -29.28 -17.29
CA SER A 150 -25.29 -30.42 -17.57
C SER A 150 -24.96 -31.65 -16.74
N ASN A 151 -23.67 -31.87 -16.41
CA ASN A 151 -23.26 -32.96 -15.52
C ASN A 151 -23.61 -32.63 -14.06
N ASN A 152 -23.45 -31.35 -13.68
CA ASN A 152 -23.86 -30.80 -12.39
C ASN A 152 -23.41 -31.63 -11.17
N TRP A 153 -22.15 -32.06 -11.19
CA TRP A 153 -21.51 -32.86 -10.13
C TRP A 153 -22.17 -34.23 -9.93
N SER A 154 -22.68 -34.87 -10.98
CA SER A 154 -23.21 -36.24 -10.89
C SER A 154 -22.15 -37.28 -10.52
N GLU A 155 -20.87 -36.95 -10.73
CA GLU A 155 -19.71 -37.77 -10.40
C GLU A 155 -18.69 -36.97 -9.59
N ILE A 156 -17.99 -37.66 -8.69
CA ILE A 156 -16.92 -37.06 -7.88
C ILE A 156 -15.67 -36.89 -8.73
N VAL A 157 -15.10 -35.68 -8.76
CA VAL A 157 -13.82 -35.42 -9.42
C VAL A 157 -12.66 -35.92 -8.54
N ASN A 158 -12.11 -37.08 -8.89
CA ASN A 158 -10.97 -37.68 -8.20
C ASN A 158 -9.65 -37.52 -8.97
N GLN A 159 -8.54 -38.04 -8.43
CA GLN A 159 -7.19 -37.97 -9.00
C GLN A 159 -7.09 -38.48 -10.45
N GLY A 160 -7.90 -39.47 -10.84
CA GLY A 160 -7.91 -40.02 -12.20
C GLY A 160 -8.87 -39.32 -13.16
N SER A 161 -9.60 -38.30 -12.69
CA SER A 161 -10.58 -37.59 -13.50
C SER A 161 -9.92 -36.63 -14.50
N LEU A 162 -10.40 -36.62 -15.74
CA LEU A 162 -10.02 -35.60 -16.74
C LEU A 162 -10.48 -34.18 -16.36
N ASN A 163 -11.34 -34.08 -15.35
CA ASN A 163 -11.85 -32.83 -14.81
C ASN A 163 -11.01 -32.28 -13.64
N ARG A 164 -9.87 -32.92 -13.31
CA ARG A 164 -8.81 -32.39 -12.44
C ARG A 164 -7.56 -32.13 -13.27
N SER A 165 -6.93 -30.99 -13.08
CA SER A 165 -5.65 -30.69 -13.73
C SER A 165 -4.80 -29.74 -12.90
N TYR A 166 -3.50 -30.01 -12.82
CA TYR A 166 -2.49 -29.09 -12.31
C TYR A 166 -2.58 -27.73 -13.01
N ALA A 167 -2.67 -26.64 -12.26
CA ALA A 167 -3.01 -25.32 -12.81
C ALA A 167 -1.85 -24.70 -13.63
N LEU A 168 -0.63 -24.76 -13.10
CA LEU A 168 0.52 -24.02 -13.65
C LEU A 168 1.16 -24.77 -14.82
N VAL A 169 1.54 -24.06 -15.88
CA VAL A 169 2.30 -24.67 -16.98
C VAL A 169 3.71 -25.04 -16.54
N GLU A 170 4.38 -24.13 -15.82
CA GLU A 170 5.67 -24.42 -15.20
C GLU A 170 5.42 -25.15 -13.87
N LYS A 171 5.78 -26.43 -13.83
CA LYS A 171 5.63 -27.25 -12.64
C LYS A 171 6.59 -26.81 -11.55
N LEU A 172 6.05 -26.59 -10.36
CA LEU A 172 6.83 -26.35 -9.16
C LEU A 172 7.41 -27.67 -8.63
N GLU A 173 8.60 -27.59 -8.03
CA GLU A 173 9.20 -28.72 -7.33
C GLU A 173 8.28 -29.22 -6.20
N ARG A 174 8.39 -30.52 -5.89
CA ARG A 174 7.53 -31.24 -4.95
C ARG A 174 7.48 -30.57 -3.57
N GLU A 175 8.63 -30.09 -3.11
CA GLU A 175 8.85 -29.51 -1.79
C GLU A 175 8.29 -28.09 -1.65
N ILE A 176 8.17 -27.35 -2.76
CA ILE A 176 7.76 -25.93 -2.76
C ILE A 176 6.29 -25.81 -2.35
N TYR A 177 5.99 -24.94 -1.40
CA TYR A 177 4.61 -24.65 -1.01
C TYR A 177 3.98 -23.67 -2.00
N ALA A 178 2.79 -23.99 -2.50
CA ALA A 178 1.95 -23.12 -3.32
C ALA A 178 0.47 -23.39 -3.02
N GLY A 179 -0.04 -22.76 -1.96
CA GLY A 179 -1.39 -23.00 -1.44
C GLY A 179 -2.32 -21.79 -1.53
N ALA A 180 -3.49 -21.92 -0.91
CA ALA A 180 -4.56 -20.93 -0.86
C ALA A 180 -4.87 -20.26 -2.22
N PRO A 181 -5.19 -21.04 -3.27
CA PRO A 181 -5.48 -20.47 -4.56
C PRO A 181 -6.76 -19.66 -4.58
N TYR A 182 -6.80 -18.64 -5.44
CA TYR A 182 -7.98 -17.79 -5.62
C TYR A 182 -8.16 -17.44 -7.09
N LEU A 183 -9.27 -17.90 -7.68
CA LEU A 183 -9.52 -17.81 -9.12
C LEU A 183 -10.54 -16.71 -9.45
N ARG A 184 -10.26 -15.91 -10.47
CA ARG A 184 -11.18 -14.94 -11.08
C ARG A 184 -11.06 -14.96 -12.61
N GLN A 185 -12.02 -14.32 -13.28
CA GLN A 185 -12.02 -14.16 -14.73
C GLN A 185 -12.25 -12.70 -15.09
N LEU A 186 -11.44 -12.19 -16.02
CA LEU A 186 -11.54 -10.85 -16.58
C LEU A 186 -12.71 -10.76 -17.57
N ARG A 187 -13.19 -9.54 -17.84
CA ARG A 187 -14.20 -9.27 -18.86
C ARG A 187 -13.70 -9.60 -20.26
N SER A 188 -12.43 -9.34 -20.54
CA SER A 188 -11.73 -9.76 -21.75
C SER A 188 -11.76 -11.27 -21.98
N GLY A 189 -11.86 -12.06 -20.92
CA GLY A 189 -12.11 -13.50 -20.94
C GLY A 189 -11.02 -14.32 -20.25
N GLU A 190 -9.80 -13.83 -20.17
CA GLU A 190 -8.68 -14.47 -19.49
C GLU A 190 -9.01 -14.76 -18.02
N THR A 191 -8.46 -15.84 -17.51
CA THR A 191 -8.56 -16.18 -16.09
C THR A 191 -7.32 -15.73 -15.35
N ILE A 192 -7.47 -15.39 -14.08
CA ILE A 192 -6.37 -15.01 -13.21
C ILE A 192 -6.45 -15.82 -11.93
N LEU A 193 -5.31 -16.33 -11.49
CA LEU A 193 -5.19 -17.16 -10.31
C LEU A 193 -4.11 -16.57 -9.41
N SER A 194 -4.46 -16.26 -8.17
CA SER A 194 -3.45 -16.01 -7.14
C SER A 194 -3.20 -17.25 -6.31
N TYR A 195 -2.00 -17.38 -5.75
CA TYR A 195 -1.67 -18.34 -4.70
C TYR A 195 -0.58 -17.76 -3.79
N GLN A 196 -0.39 -18.33 -2.60
CA GLN A 196 0.75 -18.01 -1.73
C GLN A 196 1.86 -19.03 -1.94
N GLY A 197 3.01 -18.56 -2.43
CA GLY A 197 4.11 -19.40 -2.90
C GLY A 197 5.39 -19.19 -2.12
N THR A 198 6.18 -20.25 -1.90
CA THR A 198 7.54 -20.15 -1.35
C THR A 198 8.63 -20.19 -2.41
N GLU A 199 8.29 -20.24 -3.70
CA GLU A 199 9.29 -20.23 -4.76
C GLU A 199 10.14 -18.96 -4.74
N GLY A 200 11.46 -19.14 -4.78
CA GLY A 200 12.43 -18.05 -4.65
C GLY A 200 12.55 -17.49 -3.22
N ARG A 201 11.96 -18.15 -2.22
CA ARG A 201 11.96 -17.73 -0.80
C ARG A 201 12.37 -18.90 0.11
N ILE A 202 12.47 -18.64 1.41
CA ILE A 202 12.63 -19.70 2.40
C ILE A 202 11.40 -20.61 2.30
N ASN A 203 11.60 -21.93 2.19
CA ASN A 203 10.52 -22.89 2.02
C ASN A 203 9.76 -23.15 3.32
N ASP A 204 9.09 -22.12 3.82
CA ASP A 204 8.17 -22.10 4.96
C ASP A 204 7.06 -21.09 4.63
N MET A 205 5.81 -21.47 4.87
CA MET A 205 4.64 -20.63 4.62
C MET A 205 4.73 -19.25 5.30
N LYS A 206 5.44 -19.10 6.44
CA LYS A 206 5.68 -17.81 7.10
C LYS A 206 6.47 -16.81 6.26
N HIS A 207 7.11 -17.31 5.20
CA HIS A 207 7.86 -16.54 4.22
C HIS A 207 7.22 -16.61 2.84
N ALA A 208 6.00 -17.14 2.68
CA ALA A 208 5.33 -17.15 1.37
C ALA A 208 4.94 -15.74 0.95
N ASP A 209 5.00 -15.45 -0.36
CA ASP A 209 4.49 -14.22 -0.94
C ASP A 209 3.32 -14.49 -1.91
N MET A 210 2.64 -13.42 -2.34
CA MET A 210 1.56 -13.56 -3.32
C MET A 210 2.13 -13.71 -4.72
N LYS A 211 1.72 -14.78 -5.39
CA LYS A 211 1.92 -14.97 -6.83
C LYS A 211 0.61 -14.80 -7.55
N VAL A 212 0.64 -14.20 -8.74
CA VAL A 212 -0.52 -14.09 -9.64
C VAL A 212 -0.11 -14.56 -11.02
N VAL A 213 -0.87 -15.49 -11.59
CA VAL A 213 -0.66 -16.08 -12.91
C VAL A 213 -1.91 -15.91 -13.77
N ILE A 214 -1.72 -15.92 -15.08
CA ILE A 214 -2.78 -15.69 -16.08
C ILE A 214 -3.03 -17.00 -16.82
N GLY A 215 -4.28 -17.43 -16.87
CA GLY A 215 -4.75 -18.57 -17.65
C GLY A 215 -5.63 -18.12 -18.81
N ASP A 216 -5.94 -19.05 -19.69
CA ASP A 216 -6.85 -18.82 -20.80
C ASP A 216 -8.31 -18.63 -20.34
N ALA A 217 -9.21 -18.41 -21.29
CA ALA A 217 -10.64 -18.20 -21.00
C ALA A 217 -11.37 -19.43 -20.44
N ASN A 218 -10.71 -20.60 -20.43
CA ASN A 218 -11.24 -21.88 -19.98
C ASN A 218 -10.60 -22.34 -18.65
N ALA A 219 -9.92 -21.42 -17.95
CA ALA A 219 -9.15 -21.69 -16.74
C ALA A 219 -8.10 -22.80 -16.95
N ARG A 220 -7.33 -22.71 -18.03
CA ARG A 220 -6.22 -23.62 -18.33
C ARG A 220 -4.94 -22.82 -18.56
N SER A 221 -3.82 -23.54 -18.52
CA SER A 221 -2.52 -23.04 -18.96
C SER A 221 -2.08 -21.77 -18.22
N PHE A 222 -2.07 -21.80 -16.89
CA PHE A 222 -1.68 -20.63 -16.12
C PHE A 222 -0.16 -20.36 -16.23
N VAL A 223 0.18 -19.17 -16.72
CA VAL A 223 1.54 -18.69 -17.05
C VAL A 223 1.75 -17.25 -16.54
N ALA A 224 2.84 -16.60 -16.98
CA ALA A 224 3.09 -15.16 -16.77
C ALA A 224 2.99 -14.74 -15.29
N LYS A 225 3.77 -15.44 -14.45
CA LYS A 225 3.77 -15.23 -13.00
C LYS A 225 4.28 -13.85 -12.62
N SER A 226 3.49 -13.14 -11.82
CA SER A 226 3.82 -11.85 -11.21
C SER A 226 3.80 -11.96 -9.68
N ILE A 227 4.50 -11.03 -9.01
CA ILE A 227 4.56 -10.92 -7.55
C ILE A 227 4.09 -9.50 -7.18
N PRO A 228 2.78 -9.29 -6.93
CA PRO A 228 2.24 -7.93 -6.79
C PRO A 228 2.77 -7.16 -5.57
N PHE A 229 3.15 -7.88 -4.51
CA PHE A 229 3.63 -7.28 -3.27
C PHE A 229 5.13 -7.54 -3.09
N VAL A 230 5.93 -6.47 -3.15
CA VAL A 230 7.37 -6.53 -2.86
C VAL A 230 7.56 -6.47 -1.35
N ILE A 231 7.98 -7.58 -0.75
CA ILE A 231 8.14 -7.71 0.71
C ILE A 231 9.54 -8.22 1.10
N PRO A 232 10.07 -7.83 2.27
CA PRO A 232 11.33 -8.36 2.79
C PRO A 232 11.32 -9.90 2.92
N ALA A 233 12.48 -10.54 2.85
CA ALA A 233 12.62 -12.00 2.82
C ALA A 233 12.06 -12.72 4.06
N ASP A 234 12.06 -12.05 5.22
CA ASP A 234 11.56 -12.54 6.50
C ASP A 234 10.06 -12.28 6.72
N LYS A 235 9.36 -11.73 5.73
CA LYS A 235 7.93 -11.37 5.79
C LYS A 235 7.07 -12.26 4.88
N SER A 236 5.76 -12.14 5.00
CA SER A 236 4.80 -12.91 4.20
C SER A 236 3.61 -12.13 3.65
N CYS A 237 3.02 -12.66 2.59
CA CYS A 237 1.71 -12.32 2.03
C CYS A 237 0.85 -13.60 2.02
N LEU A 238 -0.15 -13.65 2.90
CA LEU A 238 -1.01 -14.82 3.11
C LEU A 238 -2.47 -14.48 2.89
N TRP A 239 -3.27 -15.52 2.64
CA TRP A 239 -4.71 -15.42 2.41
C TRP A 239 -5.01 -14.51 1.21
N ASN A 240 -4.26 -14.74 0.14
CA ASN A 240 -4.29 -13.95 -1.08
C ASN A 240 -5.65 -14.09 -1.77
N SER A 241 -6.23 -12.97 -2.19
CA SER A 241 -7.51 -12.96 -2.90
C SER A 241 -7.51 -11.94 -4.02
N LEU A 242 -8.40 -12.16 -4.99
CA LEU A 242 -8.55 -11.34 -6.18
C LEU A 242 -9.99 -10.87 -6.33
N ALA A 243 -10.17 -9.61 -6.73
CA ALA A 243 -11.41 -9.11 -7.27
C ALA A 243 -11.14 -8.48 -8.64
N VAL A 244 -12.14 -8.53 -9.52
CA VAL A 244 -12.08 -7.88 -10.84
C VAL A 244 -13.20 -6.87 -10.86
N LEU A 245 -12.85 -5.61 -11.14
CA LEU A 245 -13.82 -4.53 -11.28
C LEU A 245 -14.41 -4.52 -12.70
N ASP A 246 -15.46 -3.71 -12.89
CA ASP A 246 -16.15 -3.63 -14.17
C ASP A 246 -15.26 -3.14 -15.32
N ASP A 247 -14.13 -2.49 -15.06
CA ASP A 247 -13.20 -1.99 -16.08
C ASP A 247 -11.97 -2.91 -16.29
N ASP A 248 -12.05 -4.17 -15.86
CA ASP A 248 -10.94 -5.14 -15.84
C ASP A 248 -9.75 -4.76 -14.95
N THR A 249 -9.93 -3.77 -14.06
CA THR A 249 -8.98 -3.56 -12.96
C THR A 249 -8.99 -4.78 -12.03
N ILE A 250 -7.82 -5.35 -11.81
CA ILE A 250 -7.58 -6.43 -10.86
C ILE A 250 -7.26 -5.81 -9.50
N ILE A 251 -8.00 -6.18 -8.48
CA ILE A 251 -7.67 -5.87 -7.08
C ILE A 251 -7.05 -7.11 -6.45
N ALA A 252 -5.76 -7.03 -6.13
CA ALA A 252 -5.04 -8.03 -5.36
C ALA A 252 -5.06 -7.66 -3.89
N VAL A 253 -5.48 -8.57 -3.01
CA VAL A 253 -5.57 -8.36 -1.56
C VAL A 253 -4.80 -9.45 -0.83
N THR A 254 -3.99 -9.06 0.15
CA THR A 254 -3.22 -9.98 0.99
C THR A 254 -3.27 -9.56 2.46
N SER A 255 -3.13 -10.52 3.38
CA SER A 255 -2.70 -10.25 4.74
C SER A 255 -1.17 -10.23 4.79
N THR A 256 -0.54 -9.16 5.25
CA THR A 256 0.92 -9.07 5.33
C THR A 256 1.40 -8.32 6.57
N ASN A 257 2.59 -8.71 7.04
CA ASN A 257 3.33 -8.10 8.15
C ASN A 257 4.57 -7.31 7.66
N ALA A 258 4.63 -7.00 6.36
CA ALA A 258 5.78 -6.37 5.73
C ALA A 258 5.84 -4.85 5.93
N PHE A 259 4.69 -4.21 6.13
CA PHE A 259 4.53 -2.75 6.07
C PHE A 259 4.13 -2.14 7.42
N SER A 260 4.03 -2.95 8.47
CA SER A 260 3.77 -2.52 9.85
C SER A 260 4.24 -3.57 10.85
N ASP A 261 4.17 -3.27 12.15
CA ASP A 261 4.63 -4.14 13.25
C ASP A 261 3.66 -5.32 13.54
N ARG A 262 2.62 -5.49 12.72
CA ARG A 262 1.56 -6.50 12.88
C ARG A 262 1.07 -6.97 11.51
N SER A 263 0.36 -8.09 11.45
CA SER A 263 -0.33 -8.49 10.20
C SER A 263 -1.56 -7.61 9.95
N GLU A 264 -1.63 -7.03 8.76
CA GLU A 264 -2.71 -6.16 8.30
C GLU A 264 -3.15 -6.54 6.88
N ILE A 265 -4.32 -6.05 6.47
CA ILE A 265 -4.83 -6.26 5.12
C ILE A 265 -4.30 -5.17 4.20
N TRP A 266 -3.66 -5.57 3.11
CA TRP A 266 -3.12 -4.70 2.09
C TRP A 266 -3.75 -5.03 0.74
N MET A 267 -3.94 -4.00 -0.09
CA MET A 267 -4.49 -4.16 -1.43
C MET A 267 -3.71 -3.34 -2.46
N ILE A 268 -3.60 -3.88 -3.67
CA ILE A 268 -2.98 -3.24 -4.84
C ILE A 268 -3.93 -3.39 -6.02
N LYS A 269 -3.95 -2.38 -6.90
CA LYS A 269 -4.62 -2.44 -8.20
C LYS A 269 -3.63 -2.85 -9.28
N GLY A 270 -4.04 -3.69 -10.21
CA GLY A 270 -3.28 -4.11 -11.38
C GLY A 270 -4.16 -4.23 -12.61
N HIS A 271 -3.53 -4.44 -13.76
CA HIS A 271 -4.20 -4.66 -15.04
C HIS A 271 -3.46 -5.76 -15.81
N LEU A 272 -4.17 -6.43 -16.71
CA LEU A 272 -3.54 -7.31 -17.69
C LEU A 272 -2.73 -6.47 -18.70
N VAL A 273 -1.49 -6.85 -18.96
CA VAL A 273 -0.64 -6.23 -19.97
C VAL A 273 -0.42 -7.24 -21.08
N SER A 274 -0.70 -6.89 -22.33
CA SER A 274 -0.50 -7.76 -23.50
C SER A 274 0.96 -7.81 -23.94
N ASP A 275 1.42 -8.95 -24.45
CA ASP A 275 2.80 -9.18 -24.91
C ASP A 275 3.32 -8.15 -25.95
N GLU A 276 2.45 -7.54 -26.77
CA GLU A 276 2.85 -6.48 -27.72
C GLU A 276 3.31 -5.17 -27.03
N GLN A 277 3.07 -5.03 -25.71
CA GLN A 277 3.50 -3.90 -24.89
C GLN A 277 4.64 -4.24 -23.91
N ASP A 278 5.12 -5.49 -23.89
CA ASP A 278 6.13 -5.93 -22.93
C ASP A 278 7.57 -5.83 -23.49
N SER A 279 8.27 -4.78 -23.08
CA SER A 279 9.71 -4.65 -23.23
C SER A 279 10.44 -4.46 -21.89
N ARG A 280 9.89 -4.91 -20.74
CA ARG A 280 10.46 -4.55 -19.42
C ARG A 280 10.58 -5.72 -18.45
N LYS A 281 11.85 -5.98 -18.08
CA LYS A 281 12.30 -6.69 -16.87
C LYS A 281 11.50 -6.31 -15.61
N PRO A 282 11.49 -7.16 -14.56
CA PRO A 282 10.62 -7.03 -13.39
C PRO A 282 10.65 -5.61 -12.82
N ILE A 283 9.50 -4.93 -12.81
CA ILE A 283 9.35 -3.61 -12.22
C ILE A 283 9.36 -3.78 -10.70
N LEU A 284 10.55 -3.69 -10.12
CA LEU A 284 10.75 -3.40 -8.70
C LEU A 284 10.72 -1.87 -8.51
N MET A 285 9.53 -1.27 -8.50
CA MET A 285 9.34 0.08 -7.96
C MET A 285 7.95 0.20 -7.35
N ALA A 286 7.89 0.23 -6.02
CA ALA A 286 6.74 0.78 -5.30
C ALA A 286 6.97 2.28 -5.13
N ASP A 287 6.26 3.10 -5.90
CA ASP A 287 5.91 4.51 -5.62
C ASP A 287 4.74 4.92 -6.57
N PRO A 288 4.03 6.05 -6.37
CA PRO A 288 2.60 6.21 -6.68
C PRO A 288 2.21 5.78 -8.11
N THR A 289 1.18 4.94 -8.19
CA THR A 289 0.72 4.38 -9.46
C THR A 289 0.08 5.49 -10.31
N VAL A 290 0.64 5.70 -11.50
CA VAL A 290 0.08 6.56 -12.54
C VAL A 290 -0.64 5.67 -13.54
N PHE A 291 -1.93 5.91 -13.78
CA PHE A 291 -2.74 5.17 -14.76
C PHE A 291 -3.11 6.08 -15.92
N LEU A 292 -3.24 5.56 -17.14
CA LEU A 292 -3.71 6.30 -18.32
C LEU A 292 -5.02 5.68 -18.80
N ASP A 293 -6.08 6.48 -18.90
CA ASP A 293 -7.37 6.11 -19.51
C ASP A 293 -7.86 7.26 -20.41
N ASN A 294 -8.23 6.94 -21.66
CA ASN A 294 -8.77 7.90 -22.64
C ASN A 294 -7.97 9.22 -22.77
N GLY A 295 -6.64 9.15 -22.87
CA GLY A 295 -5.76 10.32 -22.96
C GLY A 295 -5.68 11.14 -21.66
N THR A 296 -6.10 10.54 -20.54
CA THR A 296 -6.13 11.17 -19.23
C THR A 296 -5.42 10.28 -18.22
N TYR A 297 -4.42 10.85 -17.57
CA TYR A 297 -3.63 10.23 -16.52
C TYR A 297 -4.19 10.45 -15.13
N TYR A 298 -4.12 9.43 -14.29
CA TYR A 298 -4.61 9.40 -12.92
C TYR A 298 -3.45 9.06 -11.98
N LEU A 299 -3.04 10.00 -11.12
CA LEU A 299 -2.00 9.79 -10.13
C LEU A 299 -2.63 9.47 -8.77
N TYR A 300 -2.11 8.42 -8.12
CA TYR A 300 -2.62 7.92 -6.84
C TYR A 300 -1.64 8.22 -5.71
N GLY A 301 -2.03 9.07 -4.75
CA GLY A 301 -1.24 9.31 -3.53
C GLY A 301 -1.93 8.76 -2.29
N THR A 302 -1.19 8.06 -1.42
CA THR A 302 -1.68 7.72 -0.08
C THR A 302 -1.46 8.91 0.85
N SER A 303 -2.53 9.40 1.48
CA SER A 303 -2.41 10.22 2.69
C SER A 303 -2.95 9.39 3.85
N SER A 304 -2.16 9.27 4.90
CA SER A 304 -2.32 8.30 5.99
C SER A 304 -3.62 8.42 6.80
N ASN A 305 -4.50 9.39 6.51
CA ASN A 305 -5.63 9.72 7.38
C ASN A 305 -6.96 9.96 6.64
N LYS A 306 -7.00 9.96 5.29
CA LYS A 306 -8.21 10.31 4.52
C LYS A 306 -8.58 9.34 3.39
N GLY A 307 -7.87 8.23 3.23
CA GLY A 307 -8.02 7.37 2.07
C GLY A 307 -7.38 7.97 0.82
N PHE A 308 -7.78 7.47 -0.35
CA PHE A 308 -7.14 7.79 -1.64
C PHE A 308 -7.47 9.21 -2.12
N GLN A 309 -6.45 9.92 -2.61
CA GLN A 309 -6.63 11.11 -3.45
C GLN A 309 -6.19 10.79 -4.88
N THR A 310 -7.02 11.18 -5.84
CA THR A 310 -6.77 10.99 -7.28
C THR A 310 -6.52 12.35 -7.92
N TYR A 311 -5.37 12.50 -8.57
CA TYR A 311 -5.05 13.64 -9.41
C TYR A 311 -5.23 13.26 -10.87
N VAL A 312 -5.75 14.17 -11.70
CA VAL A 312 -6.08 13.90 -13.10
C VAL A 312 -5.32 14.87 -14.01
N SER A 313 -4.57 14.39 -14.99
CA SER A 313 -3.79 15.20 -15.94
C SER A 313 -3.84 14.60 -17.34
N LYS A 314 -3.89 15.38 -18.43
CA LYS A 314 -3.83 14.82 -19.80
C LYS A 314 -2.41 14.80 -20.41
N ASP A 315 -1.42 15.31 -19.68
CA ASP A 315 -0.12 15.70 -20.25
C ASP A 315 1.06 14.75 -19.91
N LEU A 316 0.83 13.55 -19.36
CA LEU A 316 1.96 12.64 -19.06
C LEU A 316 2.47 11.85 -20.29
N GLU A 317 1.92 12.05 -21.50
CA GLU A 317 2.43 11.44 -22.76
C GLU A 317 3.87 11.89 -23.09
N HIS A 318 4.34 12.95 -22.41
CA HIS A 318 5.67 13.53 -22.60
C HIS A 318 6.64 13.29 -21.44
N TRP A 319 6.31 12.42 -20.49
CA TRP A 319 7.22 12.07 -19.40
C TRP A 319 8.33 11.14 -19.89
N SER A 320 9.54 11.68 -20.02
CA SER A 320 10.77 10.90 -20.18
C SER A 320 11.37 10.57 -18.81
N GLU A 321 12.21 9.53 -18.74
CA GLU A 321 13.06 9.27 -17.57
C GLU A 321 13.76 10.56 -17.10
N PRO A 322 13.77 10.87 -15.79
CA PRO A 322 14.39 12.09 -15.30
C PRO A 322 15.88 12.09 -15.66
N LYS A 323 16.31 13.13 -16.38
CA LYS A 323 17.70 13.29 -16.76
C LYS A 323 18.50 13.72 -15.53
N GLY A 324 19.36 12.84 -15.04
CA GLY A 324 20.29 13.16 -13.96
C GLY A 324 21.31 14.22 -14.41
N VAL A 325 21.43 15.30 -13.63
CA VAL A 325 22.48 16.30 -13.82
C VAL A 325 23.27 16.47 -12.52
N LYS A 326 24.59 16.57 -12.65
CA LYS A 326 25.48 16.68 -11.48
C LYS A 326 25.33 18.02 -10.76
N ASP A 327 25.22 19.10 -11.52
CA ASP A 327 25.11 20.48 -11.04
C ASP A 327 23.91 21.16 -11.67
N PHE A 328 22.96 21.60 -10.85
CA PHE A 328 21.71 22.22 -11.30
C PHE A 328 21.95 23.50 -12.12
N ARG A 329 23.10 24.16 -11.93
CA ARG A 329 23.43 25.38 -12.68
C ARG A 329 23.57 25.13 -14.18
N SER A 330 23.91 23.91 -14.57
CA SER A 330 24.08 23.53 -15.98
C SER A 330 22.78 23.52 -16.79
N ILE A 331 21.62 23.40 -16.14
CA ILE A 331 20.31 23.35 -16.80
C ILE A 331 19.56 24.69 -16.75
N LEU A 332 20.11 25.71 -16.10
CA LEU A 332 19.42 26.99 -15.91
C LEU A 332 19.22 27.79 -17.21
N SER A 333 20.03 27.53 -18.22
CA SER A 333 19.89 28.13 -19.55
C SER A 333 18.86 27.43 -20.43
N ASP A 334 18.37 26.25 -20.03
CA ASP A 334 17.35 25.50 -20.75
C ASP A 334 16.05 26.32 -20.78
N LYS A 335 15.53 26.59 -21.98
CA LYS A 335 14.32 27.40 -22.14
C LYS A 335 13.05 26.60 -21.83
N ASP A 336 13.12 25.28 -21.87
CA ASP A 336 12.00 24.39 -21.63
C ASP A 336 11.85 24.05 -20.13
N LEU A 337 12.79 24.50 -19.29
CA LEU A 337 12.74 24.38 -17.85
C LEU A 337 12.01 25.58 -17.22
N ASP A 338 10.80 25.40 -16.71
CA ASP A 338 9.99 26.48 -16.14
C ASP A 338 10.27 26.76 -14.65
N ALA A 339 10.47 25.70 -13.87
CA ALA A 339 10.53 25.78 -12.41
C ALA A 339 11.58 24.82 -11.82
N MET A 340 12.06 25.18 -10.64
CA MET A 340 13.01 24.39 -9.85
C MET A 340 12.38 24.01 -8.51
N TYR A 341 12.44 22.72 -8.15
CA TYR A 341 12.15 22.24 -6.81
C TYR A 341 13.49 22.05 -6.07
N LEU A 342 13.73 22.83 -5.02
CA LEU A 342 14.98 22.87 -4.29
C LEU A 342 14.82 22.14 -2.95
N ALA A 343 15.48 20.99 -2.81
CA ALA A 343 15.65 20.28 -1.55
C ALA A 343 17.14 20.00 -1.15
N PRO A 344 18.09 20.94 -1.36
CA PRO A 344 19.44 20.81 -0.84
C PRO A 344 19.49 21.11 0.69
N PRO A 345 20.66 21.05 1.34
CA PRO A 345 20.83 21.57 2.70
C PRO A 345 20.50 23.07 2.86
N ASP A 346 20.18 23.52 4.09
CA ASP A 346 19.70 24.88 4.38
C ASP A 346 20.58 25.99 3.79
N HIS A 347 21.91 25.85 3.85
CA HIS A 347 22.86 26.85 3.32
C HIS A 347 22.77 27.06 1.81
N TRP A 348 22.12 26.15 1.07
CA TRP A 348 21.88 26.28 -0.36
C TRP A 348 20.54 26.93 -0.70
N HIS A 349 19.55 26.92 0.20
CA HIS A 349 18.17 27.26 -0.15
C HIS A 349 18.03 28.65 -0.76
N ALA A 350 18.39 29.71 -0.03
CA ALA A 350 18.27 31.08 -0.54
C ALA A 350 19.23 31.36 -1.73
N PRO A 351 20.52 30.98 -1.69
CA PRO A 351 21.41 31.16 -2.84
C PRO A 351 20.91 30.46 -4.12
N ALA A 352 20.47 29.21 -4.02
CA ALA A 352 19.91 28.48 -5.17
C ALA A 352 18.62 29.13 -5.66
N ALA A 353 17.73 29.57 -4.77
CA ALA A 353 16.51 30.28 -5.15
C ALA A 353 16.80 31.57 -5.92
N ILE A 354 17.77 32.37 -5.45
CA ILE A 354 18.21 33.62 -6.12
C ILE A 354 18.82 33.34 -7.49
N ILE A 355 19.68 32.31 -7.59
CA ILE A 355 20.30 31.88 -8.85
C ILE A 355 19.20 31.47 -9.85
N CYS A 356 18.23 30.66 -9.42
CA CYS A 356 17.12 30.22 -10.25
C CYS A 356 16.25 31.41 -10.69
N CYS A 357 15.94 32.34 -9.78
CA CYS A 357 15.17 33.54 -10.11
C CYS A 357 15.89 34.40 -11.16
N THR A 358 17.21 34.56 -11.02
CA THR A 358 18.05 35.31 -11.97
C THR A 358 18.09 34.64 -13.34
N ALA A 359 18.03 33.31 -13.38
CA ALA A 359 17.89 32.52 -14.60
C ALA A 359 16.43 32.43 -15.13
N ASN A 360 15.55 33.30 -14.64
CA ASN A 360 14.15 33.40 -15.04
C ASN A 360 13.29 32.16 -14.70
N LYS A 361 13.69 31.37 -13.70
CA LYS A 361 12.97 30.17 -13.23
C LYS A 361 12.05 30.47 -12.05
N HIS A 362 10.90 29.80 -12.01
CA HIS A 362 10.06 29.70 -10.81
C HIS A 362 10.71 28.78 -9.78
N VAL A 363 10.39 28.94 -8.50
CA VAL A 363 11.05 28.17 -7.44
C VAL A 363 10.04 27.66 -6.43
N TYR A 364 10.05 26.35 -6.18
CA TYR A 364 9.62 25.78 -4.91
C TYR A 364 10.88 25.44 -4.12
N VAL A 365 10.97 25.87 -2.87
CA VAL A 365 12.14 25.64 -2.01
C VAL A 365 11.68 25.03 -0.70
N GLU A 366 12.31 23.93 -0.31
CA GLU A 366 12.04 23.30 0.97
C GLU A 366 12.32 24.25 2.14
N LYS A 367 11.67 23.96 3.26
CA LYS A 367 11.91 24.69 4.50
C LYS A 367 13.27 24.30 5.10
N PRO A 368 13.92 25.22 5.85
CA PRO A 368 13.65 26.66 5.93
C PRO A 368 14.13 27.40 4.66
N LEU A 369 13.50 28.52 4.26
CA LEU A 369 13.90 29.26 3.05
C LEU A 369 15.38 29.70 3.04
N CYS A 370 15.96 29.99 4.20
CA CYS A 370 17.25 30.65 4.33
C CYS A 370 17.97 30.22 5.59
N HIS A 371 19.30 30.33 5.57
CA HIS A 371 20.15 30.05 6.72
C HIS A 371 20.17 31.21 7.72
N ASN A 372 20.00 32.45 7.24
CA ASN A 372 19.90 33.66 8.05
C ASN A 372 18.84 34.64 7.49
N PRO A 373 18.36 35.62 8.29
CA PRO A 373 17.28 36.51 7.87
C PRO A 373 17.58 37.35 6.62
N HIS A 374 18.82 37.81 6.47
CA HIS A 374 19.19 38.68 5.34
C HIS A 374 19.11 37.94 4.01
N GLU A 375 19.51 36.67 3.97
CA GLU A 375 19.29 35.81 2.81
C GLU A 375 17.81 35.69 2.41
N GLY A 376 16.91 35.63 3.39
CA GLY A 376 15.46 35.65 3.14
C GLY A 376 15.00 36.94 2.45
N GLU A 377 15.49 38.10 2.91
CA GLU A 377 15.22 39.39 2.27
C GLU A 377 15.74 39.44 0.84
N LEU A 378 16.95 38.93 0.60
CA LEU A 378 17.55 38.84 -0.73
C LEU A 378 16.76 37.92 -1.66
N ALA A 379 16.29 36.78 -1.17
CA ALA A 379 15.44 35.86 -1.93
C ALA A 379 14.12 36.53 -2.33
N VAL A 380 13.47 37.25 -1.41
CA VAL A 380 12.26 38.03 -1.69
C VAL A 380 12.53 39.14 -2.72
N ALA A 381 13.64 39.85 -2.58
CA ALA A 381 14.04 40.89 -3.52
C ALA A 381 14.29 40.33 -4.93
N ALA A 382 14.98 39.18 -5.03
CA ALA A 382 15.21 38.50 -6.29
C ALA A 382 13.90 38.04 -6.94
N ALA A 383 13.01 37.39 -6.18
CA ALA A 383 11.70 36.95 -6.67
C ALA A 383 10.89 38.13 -7.26
N ARG A 384 10.85 39.26 -6.55
CA ARG A 384 10.16 40.48 -7.00
C ARG A 384 10.81 41.11 -8.22
N LYS A 385 12.14 41.27 -8.21
CA LYS A 385 12.91 41.89 -9.30
C LYS A 385 12.75 41.13 -10.61
N TYR A 386 12.89 39.81 -10.57
CA TYR A 386 12.77 38.94 -11.75
C TYR A 386 11.35 38.45 -12.00
N LYS A 387 10.36 38.94 -11.22
CA LYS A 387 8.94 38.62 -11.35
C LYS A 387 8.70 37.11 -11.40
N ARG A 388 9.31 36.37 -10.47
CA ARG A 388 9.19 34.92 -10.35
C ARG A 388 8.32 34.56 -9.15
N VAL A 389 7.47 33.57 -9.33
CA VAL A 389 6.77 32.89 -8.23
C VAL A 389 7.79 32.06 -7.43
N VAL A 390 7.85 32.31 -6.13
CA VAL A 390 8.67 31.54 -5.18
C VAL A 390 7.78 31.08 -4.03
N GLN A 391 7.78 29.78 -3.75
CA GLN A 391 7.04 29.16 -2.66
C GLN A 391 7.99 28.39 -1.74
N MET A 392 7.94 28.69 -0.44
CA MET A 392 8.62 27.90 0.59
C MET A 392 7.74 26.70 1.00
N GLY A 393 8.35 25.57 1.34
CA GLY A 393 7.73 24.32 1.76
C GLY A 393 7.00 24.31 3.11
N SER A 394 6.17 25.33 3.39
CA SER A 394 5.25 25.35 4.54
C SER A 394 3.98 24.53 4.27
N GLN A 395 4.14 23.20 4.14
CA GLN A 395 3.06 22.27 3.75
C GLN A 395 1.81 22.33 4.65
N ARG A 396 1.94 22.71 5.93
CA ARG A 396 0.79 22.88 6.84
C ARG A 396 -0.24 23.90 6.35
N ARG A 397 0.16 24.91 5.59
CA ARG A 397 -0.77 25.90 5.00
C ARG A 397 -1.71 25.31 3.95
N SER A 398 -1.43 24.11 3.47
CA SER A 398 -2.28 23.37 2.52
C SER A 398 -3.11 22.27 3.18
N TRP A 399 -3.07 22.13 4.52
CA TRP A 399 -3.83 21.10 5.24
C TRP A 399 -5.28 21.56 5.44
N PRO A 400 -6.30 20.86 4.90
CA PRO A 400 -7.69 21.34 4.92
C PRO A 400 -8.21 21.62 6.33
N THR A 401 -7.98 20.69 7.27
CA THR A 401 -8.45 20.81 8.65
C THR A 401 -7.79 21.97 9.39
N LEU A 402 -6.51 22.23 9.12
CA LEU A 402 -5.83 23.38 9.72
C LEU A 402 -6.34 24.69 9.12
N THR A 403 -6.57 24.72 7.80
CA THR A 403 -7.12 25.87 7.09
C THR A 403 -8.52 26.23 7.62
N GLU A 404 -9.39 25.23 7.79
CA GLU A 404 -10.71 25.39 8.41
C GLU A 404 -10.60 25.94 9.84
N GLY A 405 -9.68 25.42 10.65
CA GLY A 405 -9.44 25.89 12.01
C GLY A 405 -8.96 27.34 12.06
N ILE A 406 -8.06 27.74 11.16
CA ILE A 406 -7.58 29.13 11.06
C ILE A 406 -8.69 30.06 10.57
N HIS A 407 -9.52 29.63 9.61
CA HIS A 407 -10.67 30.41 9.17
C HIS A 407 -11.68 30.63 10.31
N ALA A 408 -11.99 29.58 11.09
CA ALA A 408 -12.85 29.71 12.26
C ALA A 408 -12.26 30.65 13.32
N LEU A 409 -10.94 30.57 13.55
CA LEU A 409 -10.21 31.45 14.44
C LEU A 409 -10.34 32.92 14.01
N HIS A 410 -10.08 33.22 12.73
CA HIS A 410 -10.20 34.58 12.18
C HIS A 410 -11.64 35.08 12.15
N ASN A 411 -12.63 34.18 12.07
CA ASN A 411 -14.05 34.50 12.20
C ASN A 411 -14.53 34.69 13.65
N GLY A 412 -13.62 34.67 14.63
CA GLY A 412 -13.91 35.00 16.02
C GLY A 412 -14.42 33.85 16.87
N ALA A 413 -14.20 32.59 16.47
CA ALA A 413 -14.63 31.41 17.24
C ALA A 413 -14.18 31.42 18.71
N ILE A 414 -13.05 32.08 19.04
CA ILE A 414 -12.55 32.26 20.40
C ILE A 414 -12.27 33.73 20.78
N GLY A 415 -12.81 34.69 20.01
CA GLY A 415 -12.54 36.12 20.19
C GLY A 415 -11.12 36.55 19.79
N LYS A 416 -10.65 37.68 20.31
CA LYS A 416 -9.31 38.23 20.01
C LYS A 416 -8.24 37.38 20.68
N VAL A 417 -7.33 36.80 19.89
CA VAL A 417 -6.19 36.04 20.38
C VAL A 417 -5.02 36.98 20.67
N TYR A 418 -4.44 36.85 21.86
CA TYR A 418 -3.28 37.66 22.30
C TYR A 418 -1.98 36.85 22.34
N MET A 419 -2.09 35.52 22.34
CA MET A 419 -0.95 34.64 22.56
C MET A 419 -1.18 33.28 21.88
N ALA A 420 -0.16 32.80 21.18
CA ALA A 420 -0.05 31.42 20.73
C ALA A 420 1.05 30.71 21.52
N LYS A 421 0.92 29.38 21.68
CA LYS A 421 1.97 28.52 22.22
C LYS A 421 2.08 27.31 21.33
N THR A 422 3.29 27.01 20.91
CA THR A 422 3.58 25.86 20.07
C THR A 422 4.83 25.15 20.56
N TRP A 423 4.92 23.85 20.30
CA TRP A 423 6.08 23.06 20.66
C TRP A 423 6.30 21.94 19.64
N TYR A 424 7.56 21.62 19.42
CA TYR A 424 7.99 20.41 18.72
C TYR A 424 8.83 19.59 19.70
N THR A 425 8.53 18.30 19.80
CA THR A 425 9.31 17.37 20.61
C THR A 425 9.54 16.10 19.81
N ASN A 426 10.78 15.62 19.80
CA ASN A 426 11.12 14.37 19.15
C ASN A 426 12.29 13.70 19.89
N ASN A 427 12.28 12.36 19.94
CA ASN A 427 13.36 11.60 20.53
C ASN A 427 14.43 11.35 19.46
N ARG A 428 15.55 12.07 19.56
CA ARG A 428 16.67 11.98 18.62
C ARG A 428 17.79 11.13 19.21
N ALA A 429 18.50 10.40 18.35
CA ALA A 429 19.76 9.76 18.72
C ALA A 429 20.91 10.78 18.68
N THR A 430 22.02 10.45 19.38
CA THR A 430 23.29 11.17 19.23
C THR A 430 23.80 11.10 17.79
N ILE A 431 24.49 12.14 17.33
CA ILE A 431 25.19 12.13 16.03
C ILE A 431 26.65 11.70 16.16
N GLY A 432 27.09 11.36 17.37
CA GLY A 432 28.46 10.99 17.68
C GLY A 432 29.48 12.11 17.46
N VAL A 433 30.75 11.76 17.57
CA VAL A 433 31.88 12.64 17.28
C VAL A 433 32.50 12.18 15.97
N GLY A 434 32.41 13.02 14.94
CA GLY A 434 32.86 12.70 13.60
C GLY A 434 34.37 12.78 13.44
N LYS A 435 34.90 11.95 12.55
CA LYS A 435 36.31 11.93 12.18
C LYS A 435 36.50 12.56 10.81
N THR A 436 37.57 13.34 10.68
CA THR A 436 38.01 13.80 9.36
C THR A 436 38.51 12.60 8.56
N VAL A 437 37.84 12.32 7.45
CA VAL A 437 38.18 11.22 6.54
C VAL A 437 38.17 11.72 5.10
N PRO A 438 38.78 11.00 4.14
CA PRO A 438 38.65 11.34 2.73
C PRO A 438 37.18 11.38 2.28
N VAL A 439 36.88 12.31 1.38
CA VAL A 439 35.55 12.43 0.78
C VAL A 439 35.21 11.13 0.02
N PRO A 440 34.01 10.53 0.22
CA PRO A 440 33.57 9.37 -0.56
C PRO A 440 33.61 9.64 -2.07
N SER A 441 34.04 8.66 -2.87
CA SER A 441 34.22 8.84 -4.32
C SER A 441 32.94 9.19 -5.09
N ASN A 442 31.77 8.88 -4.51
CA ASN A 442 30.46 9.19 -5.06
C ASN A 442 29.88 10.54 -4.59
N LEU A 443 30.61 11.33 -3.80
CA LEU A 443 30.18 12.62 -3.29
C LEU A 443 31.04 13.76 -3.86
N ASP A 444 30.41 14.67 -4.60
CA ASP A 444 31.05 15.96 -4.92
C ASP A 444 30.88 16.91 -3.72
N PHE A 445 31.83 16.84 -2.78
CA PHE A 445 31.75 17.61 -1.55
C PHE A 445 31.99 19.11 -1.74
N GLU A 446 32.71 19.52 -2.79
CA GLU A 446 32.87 20.93 -3.14
C GLU A 446 31.55 21.54 -3.61
N LEU A 447 30.81 20.81 -4.47
CA LEU A 447 29.48 21.23 -4.88
C LEU A 447 28.50 21.19 -3.70
N TRP A 448 28.54 20.15 -2.87
CA TRP A 448 27.65 20.02 -1.71
C TRP A 448 27.85 21.18 -0.71
N GLN A 449 29.09 21.55 -0.39
CA GLN A 449 29.39 22.70 0.48
C GLN A 449 28.90 24.03 -0.11
N GLY A 450 28.94 24.16 -1.44
CA GLY A 450 28.28 25.25 -2.14
C GLY A 450 28.76 26.64 -1.72
N PRO A 451 27.86 27.55 -1.28
CA PRO A 451 28.24 28.89 -0.83
C PRO A 451 28.85 28.93 0.59
N ALA A 452 28.78 27.84 1.36
CA ALA A 452 29.32 27.81 2.72
C ALA A 452 30.87 27.88 2.71
N PRO A 453 31.51 28.49 3.73
CA PRO A 453 32.97 28.45 3.86
C PRO A 453 33.49 27.01 3.87
N ARG A 454 34.69 26.77 3.34
CA ARG A 454 35.19 25.41 3.16
C ARG A 454 35.62 24.78 4.48
N MET A 455 35.22 23.54 4.67
CA MET A 455 35.53 22.71 5.83
C MET A 455 35.99 21.32 5.37
N PRO A 456 36.84 20.63 6.15
CA PRO A 456 37.16 19.24 5.87
C PRO A 456 35.93 18.34 6.03
N TYR A 457 35.86 17.26 5.25
CA TYR A 457 34.79 16.27 5.36
C TYR A 457 34.90 15.46 6.66
N LYS A 458 33.77 15.31 7.35
CA LYS A 458 33.61 14.39 8.49
C LYS A 458 32.64 13.26 8.14
N ASP A 459 32.93 12.06 8.64
CA ASP A 459 32.14 10.85 8.39
C ASP A 459 30.72 10.85 8.98
N ASN A 460 30.43 11.74 9.94
CA ASN A 460 29.12 11.87 10.57
C ASN A 460 28.27 13.00 9.98
N LEU A 461 28.65 13.63 8.87
CA LEU A 461 27.99 14.84 8.36
C LEU A 461 26.81 14.56 7.41
N VAL A 462 27.04 13.74 6.38
CA VAL A 462 26.08 13.48 5.29
C VAL A 462 25.44 12.09 5.40
N HIS A 463 24.22 11.90 4.90
CA HIS A 463 23.40 12.89 4.21
C HIS A 463 22.43 13.66 5.12
N TYR A 464 22.34 13.31 6.41
CA TYR A 464 21.31 13.87 7.29
C TYR A 464 21.87 14.87 8.31
N ASN A 465 22.95 14.58 9.03
CA ASN A 465 23.34 15.33 10.24
C ASN A 465 23.81 16.78 10.03
N TRP A 466 24.05 17.22 8.81
CA TRP A 466 24.48 18.59 8.47
C TRP A 466 23.62 19.69 9.10
N HIS A 467 22.30 19.46 9.30
CA HIS A 467 21.40 20.47 9.83
C HIS A 467 21.63 20.81 11.31
N TRP A 468 22.44 20.00 12.00
CA TRP A 468 22.80 20.21 13.41
C TRP A 468 24.02 21.09 13.63
N PHE A 469 24.79 21.33 12.57
CA PHE A 469 25.97 22.17 12.56
C PHE A 469 25.56 23.56 12.06
N TRP A 470 25.89 24.62 12.81
CA TRP A 470 25.56 25.99 12.43
C TRP A 470 26.14 26.40 11.09
N HIS A 471 27.20 25.71 10.66
CA HIS A 471 27.88 25.97 9.39
C HIS A 471 27.00 25.71 8.16
N TRP A 472 26.12 24.70 8.21
CA TRP A 472 25.26 24.31 7.08
C TRP A 472 23.78 24.34 7.40
N GLY A 473 23.45 24.26 8.69
CA GLY A 473 22.10 24.05 9.20
C GLY A 473 21.65 25.09 10.19
N THR A 474 20.41 24.92 10.62
CA THR A 474 19.70 25.87 11.48
C THR A 474 19.09 25.23 12.73
N GLY A 475 19.36 23.94 12.97
CA GLY A 475 18.88 23.19 14.13
C GLY A 475 17.36 22.95 14.14
N GLU A 476 16.82 22.45 15.26
CA GLU A 476 15.39 22.09 15.34
C GLU A 476 14.45 23.29 15.19
N ALA A 477 14.89 24.50 15.57
CA ALA A 477 14.08 25.71 15.51
C ALA A 477 13.59 26.04 14.09
N LEU A 478 14.42 25.78 13.08
CA LEU A 478 14.13 26.07 11.68
C LEU A 478 13.96 24.80 10.83
N ASN A 479 14.46 23.64 11.31
CA ASN A 479 14.15 22.35 10.70
C ASN A 479 12.67 21.97 10.93
N ASN A 480 12.22 21.83 12.18
CA ASN A 480 10.82 21.50 12.46
C ASN A 480 10.04 22.69 12.97
N GLY A 481 10.61 23.44 13.94
CA GLY A 481 9.95 24.54 14.64
C GLY A 481 9.37 25.64 13.75
N THR A 482 9.91 25.82 12.54
CA THR A 482 9.37 26.75 11.54
C THR A 482 7.92 26.43 11.16
N HIS A 483 7.55 25.15 11.13
CA HIS A 483 6.17 24.73 10.85
C HIS A 483 5.20 25.14 11.95
N GLU A 484 5.63 25.08 13.21
CA GLU A 484 4.85 25.53 14.36
C GLU A 484 4.69 27.05 14.37
N ILE A 485 5.80 27.77 14.20
CA ILE A 485 5.83 29.24 14.22
C ILE A 485 5.02 29.82 13.06
N ASP A 486 5.08 29.23 11.88
CA ASP A 486 4.29 29.66 10.71
C ASP A 486 2.78 29.59 11.01
N VAL A 487 2.31 28.51 11.61
CA VAL A 487 0.89 28.32 11.97
C VAL A 487 0.47 29.30 13.06
N ALA A 488 1.31 29.52 14.07
CA ALA A 488 1.05 30.49 15.14
C ALA A 488 0.89 31.91 14.56
N ARG A 489 1.82 32.34 13.70
CA ARG A 489 1.76 33.65 13.04
C ARG A 489 0.55 33.77 12.11
N TRP A 490 0.21 32.70 11.40
CA TRP A 490 -0.99 32.67 10.55
C TRP A 490 -2.27 32.85 11.38
N GLY A 491 -2.39 32.14 12.50
CA GLY A 491 -3.53 32.25 13.40
C GLY A 491 -3.65 33.63 14.05
N LEU A 492 -2.54 34.21 14.50
CA LEU A 492 -2.48 35.54 15.12
C LEU A 492 -2.62 36.70 14.13
N GLN A 493 -2.56 36.44 12.82
CA GLN A 493 -2.42 37.46 11.77
C GLN A 493 -1.21 38.39 12.05
N ALA A 494 -0.14 37.81 12.60
CA ALA A 494 1.04 38.55 13.02
C ALA A 494 2.06 38.68 11.87
N ASP A 495 2.58 39.89 11.70
CA ASP A 495 3.71 40.14 10.80
C ASP A 495 5.04 39.68 11.46
N TYR A 496 6.19 40.23 11.05
CA TYR A 496 7.48 39.93 11.66
C TYR A 496 7.50 40.27 13.16
N PRO A 497 8.20 39.49 13.98
CA PRO A 497 8.40 39.81 15.38
C PRO A 497 9.19 41.12 15.54
N THR A 498 8.82 41.94 16.51
CA THR A 498 9.57 43.15 16.91
C THR A 498 10.70 42.83 17.87
N LYS A 499 10.59 41.72 18.61
CA LYS A 499 11.60 41.23 19.54
C LYS A 499 11.57 39.71 19.64
N VAL A 500 12.74 39.10 19.80
CA VAL A 500 12.87 37.66 20.02
C VAL A 500 13.74 37.43 21.25
N ASN A 501 13.28 36.56 22.16
CA ASN A 501 14.09 36.05 23.27
C ASN A 501 14.22 34.55 23.11
N SER A 502 15.45 34.03 23.12
CA SER A 502 15.71 32.59 22.99
C SER A 502 16.58 32.13 24.14
N VAL A 503 16.10 31.15 24.90
CA VAL A 503 16.83 30.53 25.99
C VAL A 503 16.84 29.02 25.76
N GLY A 504 18.03 28.42 25.77
CA GLY A 504 18.17 27.00 25.52
C GLY A 504 19.62 26.58 25.60
N GLY A 505 19.85 25.29 25.39
CA GLY A 505 21.18 24.72 25.44
C GLY A 505 21.23 23.27 24.99
N ARG A 506 22.39 22.68 25.26
CA ARG A 506 22.74 21.29 25.02
C ARG A 506 22.76 20.57 26.36
N TYR A 507 21.69 19.86 26.70
CA TYR A 507 21.57 19.21 28.01
C TYR A 507 21.56 17.68 27.91
N ARG A 508 21.23 17.10 26.76
CA ARG A 508 21.06 15.65 26.61
C ARG A 508 22.31 14.94 26.13
N PHE A 509 22.98 15.46 25.10
CA PHE A 509 24.11 14.79 24.44
C PHE A 509 25.37 15.66 24.45
N GLN A 510 26.52 15.00 24.65
CA GLN A 510 27.85 15.57 24.50
C GLN A 510 28.50 14.98 23.23
N ASP A 511 28.12 15.51 22.07
CA ASP A 511 28.54 15.06 20.75
C ASP A 511 28.76 16.26 19.82
N ASP A 512 28.99 16.03 18.53
CA ASP A 512 29.29 17.09 17.55
C ASP A 512 28.10 18.02 17.22
N TRP A 513 26.90 17.78 17.78
CA TRP A 513 25.72 18.60 17.50
C TRP A 513 25.85 19.97 18.20
N GLU A 514 25.82 21.04 17.41
CA GLU A 514 26.08 22.41 17.89
C GLU A 514 24.82 23.21 18.27
N THR A 515 23.68 22.94 17.63
CA THR A 515 22.40 23.63 17.90
C THR A 515 21.72 23.12 19.19
N PRO A 516 20.90 23.92 19.90
CA PRO A 516 20.22 23.50 21.13
C PRO A 516 19.38 22.22 20.96
N ASP A 517 19.45 21.32 21.94
CA ASP A 517 18.55 20.15 22.03
C ASP A 517 17.28 20.44 22.86
N THR A 518 17.34 21.51 23.67
CA THR A 518 16.24 22.00 24.48
C THR A 518 16.24 23.52 24.40
N GLN A 519 15.13 24.10 23.94
CA GLN A 519 15.04 25.53 23.68
C GLN A 519 13.62 26.05 23.87
N ILE A 520 13.52 27.27 24.39
CA ILE A 520 12.30 28.07 24.44
C ILE A 520 12.60 29.38 23.69
N ILE A 521 11.79 29.68 22.69
CA ILE A 521 11.87 30.93 21.93
C ILE A 521 10.55 31.67 22.10
N THR A 522 10.61 32.93 22.49
CA THR A 522 9.47 33.84 22.60
C THR A 522 9.58 34.93 21.55
N PHE A 523 8.52 35.10 20.76
CA PHE A 523 8.40 36.12 19.74
C PHE A 523 7.38 37.17 20.17
N GLU A 524 7.83 38.41 20.34
CA GLU A 524 6.95 39.55 20.53
C GLU A 524 6.55 40.10 19.17
N CYS A 525 5.24 40.21 18.93
CA CYS A 525 4.65 40.84 17.75
C CYS A 525 3.85 42.07 18.19
N LYS A 526 3.51 42.95 17.25
CA LYS A 526 2.86 44.25 17.53
C LYS A 526 1.67 44.18 18.49
N ASP A 527 0.80 43.18 18.33
CA ASP A 527 -0.45 43.04 19.09
C ASP A 527 -0.62 41.64 19.74
N ALA A 528 0.43 40.81 19.73
CA ALA A 528 0.39 39.43 20.21
C ALA A 528 1.79 38.86 20.54
N SER A 529 1.85 37.70 21.20
CA SER A 529 3.08 36.94 21.39
C SER A 529 2.97 35.47 20.93
N VAL A 530 4.09 34.87 20.54
CA VAL A 530 4.24 33.43 20.28
C VAL A 530 5.26 32.84 21.24
#